data_AF-A0A955N9B2-F1
#
_entry.id   AF-A0A955N9B2-F1
#
_cell.length_a   1.000
_cell.length_b   1.000
_cell.length_c   1.000
_cell.angle_alpha   90.00
_cell.angle_beta   90.00
_cell.angle_gamma   90.00
#
_symmetry.space_group_name_H-M   'P 1'
#
loop_
_entity.id
_entity.type
_entity.pdbx_description
1 polymer ?
#
loop_
_entity_poly.entity_id
_entity_poly.type
_entity_poly.pdbx_seq_one_letter_code
_entity_poly.pdbx_strand_id
1 'polypeptide(L)'
;RNVKVQEALQQAQKRLGERAQIKVDQVIEEYRRIAFANIGDVLTQNAKEEWVLRPLSEISPETLAGVEKIFFEETTNKRGEVCRTLHVRMGPKLRALAKLGEHLGFYN
;
A
#
# COMPACT_ATOMS: atom_id res chain seq x y z
N ARG A 1 -8.90 -4.64 -34.18
CA ARG A 1 -8.02 -3.61 -33.56
C ARG A 1 -6.96 -3.21 -34.59
N ASN A 2 -6.67 -1.91 -34.76
CA ASN A 2 -5.72 -1.42 -35.77
C ASN A 2 -4.27 -1.55 -35.24
N VAL A 3 -3.46 -2.42 -35.87
CA VAL A 3 -2.10 -2.79 -35.42
C VAL A 3 -1.19 -1.57 -35.25
N LYS A 4 -1.25 -0.62 -36.19
CA LYS A 4 -0.45 0.61 -36.16
C LYS A 4 -0.75 1.50 -34.93
N VAL A 5 -2.00 1.49 -34.46
CA VAL A 5 -2.41 2.24 -33.26
C VAL A 5 -1.84 1.59 -32.00
N GLN A 6 -1.80 0.26 -31.93
CA GLN A 6 -1.23 -0.45 -30.79
C GLN A 6 0.29 -0.27 -30.69
N GLU A 7 0.99 -0.32 -31.83
CA GLU A 7 2.44 -0.09 -31.89
C GLU A 7 2.80 1.34 -31.44
N ALA A 8 2.04 2.35 -31.90
CA ALA A 8 2.23 3.73 -31.48
C ALA A 8 2.01 3.92 -29.96
N LEU A 9 0.99 3.26 -29.40
CA LEU A 9 0.70 3.27 -27.96
C LEU A 9 1.84 2.63 -27.14
N GLN A 10 2.35 1.47 -27.55
CA GLN A 10 3.47 0.82 -26.87
C GLN A 10 4.73 1.70 -26.89
N GLN A 11 5.04 2.32 -28.02
CA GLN A 11 6.20 3.20 -28.13
C GLN A 11 6.06 4.47 -27.27
N ALA A 12 4.86 5.03 -27.17
CA ALA A 12 4.60 6.19 -26.32
C ALA A 12 4.73 5.84 -24.84
N GLN A 13 4.16 4.70 -24.41
CA GLN A 13 4.28 4.20 -23.04
C GLN A 13 5.75 3.90 -22.68
N LYS A 14 6.51 3.30 -23.60
CA LYS A 14 7.93 3.03 -23.41
C LYS A 14 8.74 4.33 -23.22
N ARG A 15 8.51 5.34 -24.07
CA ARG A 15 9.18 6.65 -23.94
C ARG A 15 8.84 7.39 -22.65
N LEU A 16 7.61 7.25 -22.15
CA LEU A 16 7.20 7.82 -20.86
C LEU A 16 7.85 7.10 -19.68
N GLY A 17 7.90 5.76 -19.71
CA GLY A 17 8.63 4.97 -18.71
C GLY A 17 10.13 5.28 -18.68
N GLU A 18 10.75 5.43 -19.85
CA GLU A 18 12.15 5.81 -20.00
C GLU A 18 12.44 7.21 -19.40
N ARG A 19 11.56 8.19 -19.66
CA ARG A 19 11.69 9.54 -19.07
C ARG A 19 11.50 9.56 -17.54
N ALA A 20 10.60 8.73 -17.03
CA ALA A 20 10.33 8.63 -15.59
C ALA A 20 11.31 7.70 -14.86
N GLN A 21 12.15 6.95 -15.60
CA GLN A 21 12.98 5.85 -15.10
C GLN A 21 12.20 4.78 -14.32
N ILE A 22 10.88 4.69 -14.52
CA ILE A 22 10.01 3.70 -13.87
C ILE A 22 9.70 2.59 -14.86
N LYS A 23 10.10 1.37 -14.50
CA LYS A 23 9.79 0.14 -15.23
C LYS A 23 8.39 -0.36 -14.85
N VAL A 24 7.72 -1.00 -15.81
CA VAL A 24 6.41 -1.64 -15.58
C VAL A 24 6.46 -2.61 -14.39
N ASP A 25 7.53 -3.38 -14.27
CA ASP A 25 7.72 -4.32 -13.15
C ASP A 25 7.76 -3.62 -11.79
N GLN A 26 8.30 -2.40 -11.70
CA GLN A 26 8.30 -1.63 -10.46
C GLN A 26 6.88 -1.19 -10.08
N VAL A 27 6.06 -0.81 -11.07
CA VAL A 27 4.65 -0.44 -10.83
C VAL A 27 3.85 -1.65 -10.36
N ILE A 28 4.05 -2.81 -10.99
CA ILE A 28 3.40 -4.07 -10.60
C ILE A 28 3.81 -4.45 -9.18
N GLU A 29 5.09 -4.31 -8.85
CA GLU A 29 5.62 -4.64 -7.53
C GLU A 29 5.02 -3.73 -6.44
N GLU A 30 4.87 -2.42 -6.70
CA GLU A 30 4.18 -1.54 -5.74
C GLU A 30 2.70 -1.89 -5.59
N TYR A 31 2.00 -2.21 -6.68
CA TYR A 31 0.61 -2.69 -6.57
C TYR A 31 0.51 -4.00 -5.79
N ARG A 32 1.48 -4.91 -5.95
CA ARG A 32 1.56 -6.17 -5.18
C ARG A 32 1.71 -5.86 -3.69
N ARG A 33 2.64 -4.98 -3.32
CA ARG A 33 2.85 -4.58 -1.91
C ARG A 33 1.59 -3.99 -1.29
N ILE A 34 0.91 -3.08 -1.98
CA ILE A 34 -0.35 -2.50 -1.48
C ILE A 34 -1.46 -3.55 -1.37
N ALA A 35 -1.63 -4.40 -2.39
CA ALA A 35 -2.68 -5.41 -2.44
C ALA A 35 -2.57 -6.42 -1.30
N PHE A 36 -1.34 -6.84 -0.99
CA PHE A 36 -1.08 -7.96 -0.08
C PHE A 36 -0.53 -7.57 1.29
N ALA A 37 -0.25 -6.29 1.58
CA ALA A 37 0.20 -5.86 2.91
C ALA A 37 -0.79 -6.23 4.01
N ASN A 38 -0.34 -6.85 5.10
CA ASN A 38 -1.20 -7.28 6.20
C ASN A 38 -1.08 -6.34 7.41
N ILE A 39 -2.21 -5.96 8.01
CA ILE A 39 -2.21 -5.13 9.24
C ILE A 39 -1.59 -5.87 10.43
N GLY A 40 -1.65 -7.21 10.45
CA GLY A 40 -0.99 -8.04 11.48
C GLY A 40 0.54 -7.94 11.46
N ASP A 41 1.13 -7.52 10.34
CA ASP A 41 2.57 -7.30 10.23
C ASP A 41 2.98 -5.90 10.76
N VAL A 42 2.00 -5.01 10.96
CA VAL A 42 2.18 -3.62 11.42
C VAL A 42 1.92 -3.48 12.92
N LEU A 43 1.08 -4.35 13.49
CA LEU A 43 0.68 -4.30 14.89
C LEU A 43 1.33 -5.43 15.70
N THR A 44 1.49 -5.18 16.99
CA THR A 44 1.88 -6.20 17.98
C THR A 44 1.14 -5.94 19.28
N GLN A 45 1.11 -6.90 20.20
CA GLN A 45 0.62 -6.68 21.55
C GLN A 45 1.76 -6.31 22.49
N ASN A 46 1.54 -5.35 23.38
CA ASN A 46 2.46 -5.04 24.46
C ASN A 46 2.27 -6.03 25.63
N ALA A 47 3.02 -5.84 26.73
CA ALA A 47 2.92 -6.70 27.93
C ALA A 47 1.54 -6.67 28.63
N LYS A 48 0.66 -5.73 28.25
CA LYS A 48 -0.72 -5.59 28.75
C LYS A 48 -1.76 -6.11 27.75
N GLU A 49 -1.34 -6.82 26.71
CA GLU A 49 -2.19 -7.33 25.62
C GLU A 49 -2.86 -6.24 24.77
N GLU A 50 -2.42 -4.99 24.88
CA GLU A 50 -2.92 -3.87 24.10
C GLU A 50 -2.24 -3.84 22.72
N TRP A 51 -3.04 -3.61 21.67
CA TRP A 51 -2.51 -3.43 20.32
C TRP A 51 -1.71 -2.14 20.22
N VAL A 52 -0.44 -2.26 19.86
CA VAL A 52 0.49 -1.17 19.63
C VAL A 52 1.13 -1.34 18.25
N LEU A 53 1.73 -0.25 17.76
CA LEU A 53 2.53 -0.32 16.54
C LEU A 53 3.77 -1.19 16.81
N ARG A 54 4.03 -2.17 15.94
CA ARG A 54 5.30 -2.89 15.93
C ARG A 54 6.45 -1.88 15.77
N PRO A 55 7.60 -2.04 16.43
CA PRO A 55 8.74 -1.15 16.19
C PRO A 55 9.03 -1.04 14.71
N LEU A 56 9.18 0.19 14.19
CA LEU A 56 9.35 0.42 12.74
C LEU A 56 10.56 -0.34 12.17
N SER A 57 11.59 -0.58 12.99
CA SER A 57 12.76 -1.38 12.64
C SER A 57 12.46 -2.87 12.40
N GLU A 58 11.33 -3.37 12.90
CA GLU A 58 10.88 -4.75 12.72
C GLU A 58 9.83 -4.91 11.62
N ILE A 59 9.32 -3.80 11.07
CA ILE A 59 8.35 -3.84 9.96
C ILE A 59 9.12 -3.85 8.66
N SER A 60 8.81 -4.83 7.79
CA SER A 60 9.47 -4.92 6.49
C SER A 60 9.14 -3.69 5.61
N PRO A 61 10.07 -3.24 4.74
CA PRO A 61 9.78 -2.18 3.78
C PRO A 61 8.59 -2.52 2.86
N GLU A 62 8.41 -3.80 2.53
CA GLU A 62 7.28 -4.27 1.71
C GLU A 62 5.94 -4.05 2.42
N THR A 63 5.87 -4.36 3.72
CA THR A 63 4.68 -4.12 4.55
C THR A 63 4.39 -2.62 4.66
N LEU A 64 5.43 -1.81 4.91
CA LEU A 64 5.29 -0.36 5.04
C LEU A 64 4.80 0.31 3.75
N ALA A 65 5.19 -0.19 2.58
CA ALA A 65 4.71 0.30 1.30
C ALA A 65 3.18 0.18 1.13
N GLY A 66 2.55 -0.76 1.84
CA GLY A 66 1.10 -0.91 1.87
C GLY A 66 0.38 -0.10 2.94
N VAL A 67 1.09 0.72 3.73
CA VAL A 67 0.50 1.58 4.77
C VAL A 67 0.26 2.99 4.20
N GLU A 68 -0.97 3.49 4.31
CA GLU A 68 -1.32 4.84 3.86
C GLU A 68 -1.09 5.89 4.96
N LYS A 69 -1.44 5.57 6.20
CA LYS A 69 -1.38 6.52 7.31
C LYS A 69 -1.23 5.82 8.66
N ILE A 70 -0.35 6.36 9.51
CA ILE A 70 -0.26 6.02 10.94
C ILE A 70 -0.33 7.33 11.72
N PHE A 71 -1.22 7.41 12.71
CA PHE A 71 -1.26 8.55 13.63
C PHE A 71 -1.82 8.14 14.98
N PHE A 72 -1.51 8.96 15.99
CA PHE A 72 -2.11 8.84 17.32
C PHE A 72 -3.09 9.98 17.53
N GLU A 73 -4.22 9.67 18.12
CA GLU A 73 -5.20 10.64 18.58
C GLU A 73 -5.21 10.62 20.12
N GLU A 74 -5.02 11.78 20.73
CA GLU A 74 -5.09 11.93 22.19
C GLU A 74 -6.39 12.62 22.57
N THR A 75 -7.11 12.01 23.51
CA THR A 75 -8.39 12.51 24.01
C THR A 75 -8.38 12.48 25.53
N THR A 76 -9.01 13.46 26.17
CA THR A 76 -9.14 13.46 27.63
C THR A 76 -10.50 12.89 28.02
N ASN A 77 -10.52 11.86 28.85
CA ASN A 77 -11.77 11.27 29.30
C ASN A 77 -12.44 12.13 30.39
N LYS A 78 -13.65 11.75 30.82
CA LYS A 78 -14.44 12.48 31.83
C LYS A 78 -13.75 12.59 33.21
N ARG A 79 -12.71 11.81 33.46
CA ARG A 79 -11.91 11.80 34.69
C ARG A 79 -10.63 12.62 34.58
N GLY A 80 -10.38 13.26 33.44
CA GLY A 80 -9.15 14.03 33.20
C GLY A 80 -7.96 13.18 32.75
N GLU A 81 -8.16 11.88 32.47
CA GLU A 81 -7.09 10.99 32.03
C GLU A 81 -6.89 11.11 30.51
N VAL A 82 -5.64 11.13 30.06
CA VAL A 82 -5.30 11.14 28.64
C VAL A 82 -5.39 9.73 28.08
N CYS A 83 -6.33 9.52 27.16
CA CYS A 83 -6.48 8.32 26.36
C CYS A 83 -5.80 8.52 25.00
N ARG A 84 -4.93 7.60 24.61
CA ARG A 84 -4.24 7.62 23.31
C ARG A 84 -4.73 6.49 22.43
N THR A 85 -5.30 6.82 21.28
CA THR A 85 -5.79 5.86 20.28
C THR A 85 -4.81 5.79 19.11
N LEU A 86 -4.37 4.58 18.75
CA LEU A 86 -3.57 4.33 17.55
C LEU A 86 -4.51 4.13 16.35
N HIS A 87 -4.31 4.92 15.30
CA HIS A 87 -5.00 4.76 14.02
C HIS A 87 -4.00 4.31 12.95
N VAL A 88 -4.28 3.16 12.33
CA VAL A 88 -3.54 2.64 11.17
C VAL A 88 -4.50 2.50 9.99
N ARG A 89 -4.15 3.11 8.87
CA ARG A 89 -4.86 2.98 7.60
C ARG A 89 -3.98 2.26 6.60
N MET A 90 -4.46 1.12 6.12
CA MET A 90 -3.85 0.38 5.01
C MET A 90 -4.23 1.04 3.68
N GLY A 91 -3.35 0.92 2.69
CA GLY A 91 -3.59 1.40 1.34
C GLY A 91 -4.79 0.71 0.66
N PRO A 92 -5.23 1.23 -0.50
CA PRO A 92 -6.46 0.81 -1.17
C PRO A 92 -6.33 -0.58 -1.84
N LYS A 93 -6.38 -1.65 -1.03
CA LYS A 93 -6.17 -3.04 -1.46
C LYS A 93 -7.01 -3.48 -2.66
N LEU A 94 -8.32 -3.20 -2.63
CA LEU A 94 -9.23 -3.62 -3.71
C LEU A 94 -8.86 -2.97 -5.05
N ARG A 95 -8.44 -1.69 -5.02
CA ARG A 95 -7.99 -1.00 -6.23
C ARG A 95 -6.68 -1.57 -6.76
N ALA A 96 -5.75 -1.90 -5.86
CA ALA A 96 -4.49 -2.54 -6.23
C ALA A 96 -4.72 -3.93 -6.85
N LEU A 97 -5.58 -4.77 -6.24
CA LEU A 97 -5.97 -6.07 -6.78
C LEU A 97 -6.67 -5.97 -8.14
N ALA A 98 -7.57 -5.00 -8.32
CA ALA A 98 -8.21 -4.76 -9.62
C ALA A 98 -7.17 -4.43 -10.70
N LYS A 99 -6.19 -3.57 -10.40
CA LYS A 99 -5.12 -3.21 -11.35
C LYS A 99 -4.19 -4.38 -11.67
N LEU A 100 -3.88 -5.21 -10.69
CA LEU A 100 -3.15 -6.47 -10.93
C LEU A 100 -3.97 -7.43 -11.80
N GLY A 101 -5.27 -7.59 -11.53
CA GLY A 101 -6.16 -8.42 -12.34
C GLY A 101 -6.30 -7.96 -13.79
N GLU A 102 -6.41 -6.64 -14.01
CA GLU A 102 -6.37 -6.03 -15.35
C GLU A 102 -5.05 -6.36 -16.07
N HIS A 103 -3.91 -6.23 -15.38
CA HIS A 103 -2.60 -6.53 -15.96
C HIS A 103 -2.42 -8.01 -16.31
N LEU A 104 -2.95 -8.91 -15.46
CA LEU A 104 -2.90 -10.36 -15.66
C LEU A 104 -3.96 -10.89 -16.64
N GLY A 105 -4.90 -10.05 -17.08
CA GLY A 105 -5.97 -10.44 -18.00
C GLY A 105 -7.08 -11.28 -17.37
N PHE A 106 -7.32 -11.17 -16.06
CA PHE A 106 -8.38 -11.91 -15.37
C PHE A 106 -9.79 -11.46 -15.74
N TYR A 107 -9.96 -10.21 -16.16
CA TYR A 107 -11.25 -9.64 -16.54
C TYR A 107 -11.05 -8.79 -17.81
N ASN A 108 -11.94 -8.95 -18.79
CA ASN A 108 -11.92 -8.24 -20.08
C ASN A 108 -13.00 -7.16 -20.14
#